data_AF-A0A0R1ZUV4-F1
#
_entry.id   AF-A0A0R1ZUV4-F1
#
_cell.length_a   1.000
_cell.length_b   1.000
_cell.length_c   1.000
_cell.angle_alpha   90.00
_cell.angle_beta   90.00
_cell.angle_gamma   90.00
#
_symmetry.space_group_name_H-M   'P 1'
#
loop_
_entity.id
_entity.type
_entity.pdbx_description
1 polymer ?
#
loop_
_entity_poly.entity_id
_entity_poly.type
_entity_poly.pdbx_seq_one_letter_code
_entity_poly.pdbx_strand_id
1 'polypeptide(L)'
;MIVYALVLVGLAAFLLTHRNRPFLTMSVPTPELASNMLLTSILIIVCAIVCIVAGIIVSKMLALIAITVSVIFVGIFGFSILSAMN
;
A
#
# COMPACT_ATOMS: atom_id res chain seq x y z
N MET A 1 -13.27 10.59 -0.90
CA MET A 1 -12.41 9.76 -0.01
C MET A 1 -12.70 8.27 -0.14
N ILE A 2 -13.97 7.85 -0.25
CA ILE A 2 -14.33 6.44 -0.48
C ILE A 2 -13.62 5.84 -1.69
N VAL A 3 -13.60 6.53 -2.84
CA VAL A 3 -12.89 6.07 -4.05
C VAL A 3 -11.40 5.84 -3.78
N TYR A 4 -10.74 6.75 -3.07
CA TYR A 4 -9.32 6.60 -2.72
C TYR A 4 -9.09 5.43 -1.77
N ALA A 5 -9.95 5.24 -0.77
CA ALA A 5 -9.89 4.08 0.11
C ALA A 5 -10.05 2.76 -0.66
N LEU A 6 -10.94 2.70 -1.66
CA LEU A 6 -11.08 1.52 -2.53
C LEU A 6 -9.81 1.25 -3.33
N VAL A 7 -9.15 2.28 -3.86
CA VAL A 7 -7.85 2.14 -4.55
C VAL A 7 -6.79 1.59 -3.59
N LEU A 8 -6.70 2.12 -2.37
CA LEU A 8 -5.76 1.63 -1.36
C LEU A 8 -6.02 0.15 -1.00
N VAL A 9 -7.28 -0.24 -0.80
CA VAL A 9 -7.65 -1.63 -0.53
C VAL A 9 -7.30 -2.53 -1.72
N GLY A 10 -7.58 -2.09 -2.95
CA GLY A 10 -7.21 -2.84 -4.16
C GLY A 10 -5.70 -3.06 -4.25
N LEU A 11 -4.91 -2.03 -3.96
CA LEU A 11 -3.45 -2.11 -3.98
C LEU A 11 -2.91 -3.02 -2.87
N ALA A 12 -3.47 -2.94 -1.66
CA ALA A 12 -3.15 -3.85 -0.56
C ALA A 12 -3.47 -5.31 -0.91
N ALA A 13 -4.66 -5.58 -1.44
CA ALA A 13 -5.06 -6.92 -1.87
C ALA A 13 -4.15 -7.47 -2.98
N PHE A 14 -3.73 -6.61 -3.91
CA PHE A 14 -2.77 -6.94 -4.94
C PHE A 14 -1.41 -7.36 -4.33
N LEU A 15 -0.86 -6.58 -3.41
CA LEU A 15 0.40 -6.90 -2.72
C LEU A 15 0.31 -8.21 -1.92
N LEU A 16 -0.79 -8.42 -1.18
CA LEU A 16 -1.01 -9.66 -0.43
C LEU A 16 -1.09 -10.89 -1.32
N THR A 17 -1.75 -10.77 -2.47
CA THR A 17 -1.91 -11.89 -3.42
C THR A 17 -0.59 -12.22 -4.11
N HIS A 18 0.22 -11.21 -4.42
CA HIS A 18 1.45 -11.38 -5.19
C HIS A 18 2.70 -11.59 -4.32
N ARG A 19 2.60 -11.57 -2.98
CA ARG A 19 3.75 -11.85 -2.09
C ARG A 19 4.36 -13.26 -2.28
N ASN A 20 3.56 -14.21 -2.77
CA ASN A 20 3.95 -15.61 -2.98
C ASN A 20 3.75 -16.04 -4.44
N ARG A 21 3.50 -15.10 -5.35
CA ARG A 21 3.21 -15.34 -6.78
C ARG A 21 4.14 -14.47 -7.62
N PRO A 22 4.23 -14.68 -8.94
CA PRO A 22 4.99 -13.81 -9.81
C PRO A 22 4.59 -12.36 -9.61
N PHE A 23 5.54 -11.49 -9.29
CA PHE A 23 5.30 -10.08 -9.02
C PHE A 23 6.11 -9.25 -10.01
N LEU A 24 5.39 -8.49 -10.85
CA LEU A 24 5.98 -7.68 -11.92
C LEU A 24 6.90 -8.52 -12.82
N THR A 25 8.22 -8.31 -12.72
CA THR A 25 9.25 -8.98 -13.50
C THR A 25 9.90 -10.16 -12.76
N MET A 26 9.57 -10.39 -11.49
CA MET A 26 10.11 -11.49 -10.69
C MET A 26 9.17 -12.70 -10.70
N SER A 27 9.71 -13.90 -10.94
CA SER A 27 8.94 -15.15 -10.90
C SER A 27 8.51 -15.53 -9.49
N VAL A 28 9.35 -15.25 -8.49
CA VAL A 28 9.05 -15.41 -7.05
C VAL A 28 9.73 -14.28 -6.28
N PRO A 29 9.00 -13.51 -5.45
CA PRO A 29 9.59 -12.47 -4.61
C PRO A 29 10.59 -13.07 -3.61
N THR A 30 11.69 -12.36 -3.36
CA THR A 30 12.60 -12.72 -2.26
C THR A 30 11.87 -12.65 -0.91
N PRO A 31 12.31 -13.39 0.13
CA PRO A 31 11.67 -13.36 1.45
C PRO A 31 11.57 -11.95 2.05
N GLU A 32 12.59 -11.11 1.81
CA GLU A 32 12.61 -9.70 2.22
C GLU A 32 11.57 -8.87 1.47
N LEU A 33 11.47 -9.04 0.14
CA LEU A 33 10.47 -8.35 -0.66
C LEU A 33 9.04 -8.78 -0.28
N ALA A 34 8.81 -10.09 -0.08
CA ALA A 34 7.52 -10.61 0.37
C ALA A 34 7.11 -10.07 1.75
N SER A 35 8.08 -9.94 2.68
CA SER A 35 7.87 -9.31 3.99
C SER A 35 7.52 -7.82 3.85
N ASN A 36 8.25 -7.09 3.01
CA ASN A 36 7.97 -5.68 2.73
C ASN A 36 6.61 -5.49 2.06
N MET A 37 6.23 -6.33 1.10
CA MET A 37 4.90 -6.33 0.46
C MET A 37 3.78 -6.50 1.49
N LEU A 38 3.97 -7.42 2.45
CA LEU A 38 3.03 -7.65 3.53
C LEU A 38 2.91 -6.44 4.45
N LEU A 39 4.05 -5.89 4.90
CA LEU A 39 4.09 -4.73 5.79
C LEU A 39 3.45 -3.50 5.13
N THR A 40 3.83 -3.21 3.89
CA THR A 40 3.23 -2.13 3.10
C THR A 40 1.73 -2.35 2.90
N SER A 41 1.29 -3.58 2.61
CA SER A 41 -0.13 -3.87 2.49
C SER A 41 -0.90 -3.60 3.79
N ILE A 42 -0.38 -3.99 4.95
CA ILE A 42 -1.04 -3.73 6.23
C ILE A 42 -1.15 -2.22 6.49
N LEU A 43 -0.06 -1.48 6.27
CA LEU A 43 -0.06 -0.03 6.45
C LEU A 43 -1.06 0.68 5.52
N ILE A 44 -1.15 0.22 4.26
CA ILE A 44 -2.10 0.76 3.29
C ILE A 44 -3.55 0.46 3.69
N ILE A 45 -3.83 -0.72 4.25
CA ILE A 45 -5.16 -1.05 4.79
C ILE A 45 -5.52 -0.10 5.93
N VAL A 46 -4.59 0.17 6.85
CA VAL A 46 -4.80 1.13 7.93
C VAL A 46 -5.09 2.53 7.36
N CYS A 47 -4.32 2.99 6.37
CA CYS A 47 -4.59 4.26 5.67
C CYS A 47 -5.96 4.28 4.99
N ALA A 48 -6.39 3.17 4.39
CA ALA A 48 -7.70 3.07 3.75
C ALA A 48 -8.84 3.23 4.76
N ILE A 49 -8.73 2.60 5.93
CA ILE A 49 -9.68 2.76 7.04
C ILE A 49 -9.73 4.23 7.49
N VAL A 50 -8.57 4.87 7.67
CA VAL A 50 -8.49 6.30 8.03
C VAL A 50 -9.14 7.18 6.95
N CYS A 51 -8.95 6.89 5.67
CA CYS A 51 -9.60 7.60 4.57
C CYS A 51 -11.13 7.43 4.57
N ILE A 52 -11.65 6.25 4.95
CA ILE A 52 -13.10 6.03 5.11
C ILE A 52 -13.63 6.91 6.25
N VAL A 53 -12.98 6.86 7.42
CA VAL A 53 -13.36 7.67 8.59
C VAL A 53 -13.30 9.16 8.25
N ALA A 54 -12.23 9.63 7.62
CA ALA A 54 -12.06 11.01 7.16
C ALA A 54 -13.18 11.44 6.20
N GLY A 55 -13.65 10.52 5.35
CA GLY A 55 -14.78 10.74 4.46
C GLY A 55 -16.11 10.90 5.19
N ILE A 56 -16.34 10.10 6.25
CA ILE A 56 -17.56 10.17 7.07
C ILE A 56 -17.62 11.49 7.85
N ILE A 57 -16.51 11.91 8.45
CA ILE A 57 -16.45 13.17 9.23
C ILE A 57 -16.23 14.42 8.38
N VAL A 58 -16.10 14.27 7.05
CA VAL A 58 -15.88 15.36 6.08
C VAL A 58 -14.64 16.21 6.42
N SER A 59 -13.61 15.60 7.04
CA SER A 59 -12.39 16.30 7.46
C SER A 59 -11.35 16.34 6.34
N LYS A 60 -11.10 17.53 5.80
CA LYS A 60 -10.10 17.75 4.74
C LYS A 60 -8.67 17.51 5.23
N MET A 61 -8.35 17.90 6.47
CA MET A 61 -7.01 17.71 7.04
C MET A 61 -6.66 16.24 7.22
N LEU A 62 -7.57 15.44 7.79
CA LEU A 62 -7.33 14.01 7.99
C LEU A 62 -7.15 13.29 6.65
N ALA A 63 -7.94 13.67 5.65
CA ALA A 63 -7.82 13.11 4.31
C ALA A 63 -6.44 13.41 3.67
N LEU A 64 -5.96 14.66 3.79
CA LEU A 64 -4.65 15.05 3.29
C LEU A 64 -3.52 14.26 3.98
N ILE A 65 -3.59 14.12 5.31
CA ILE A 65 -2.59 13.35 6.06
C ILE A 65 -2.59 11.89 5.60
N ALA A 66 -3.76 11.27 5.49
CA ALA A 66 -3.88 9.87 5.07
C ALA A 66 -3.34 9.65 3.65
N ILE A 67 -3.61 10.57 2.72
CA ILE A 67 -3.07 10.52 1.34
C ILE A 67 -1.55 10.65 1.36
N THR A 68 -1.01 11.67 2.04
CA THR A 68 0.45 11.90 2.10
C THR A 68 1.18 10.71 2.70
N VAL A 69 0.68 10.17 3.82
CA VAL A 69 1.28 9.01 4.49
C VAL A 69 1.21 7.77 3.60
N SER A 70 0.09 7.52 2.92
CA SER A 70 -0.02 6.37 2.01
C SER A 70 0.90 6.48 0.80
N VAL A 71 1.11 7.68 0.25
CA VAL A 71 2.11 7.91 -0.82
C VAL A 71 3.52 7.61 -0.35
N ILE A 72 3.88 8.01 0.88
CA ILE A 72 5.20 7.73 1.45
C ILE A 72 5.43 6.21 1.56
N PHE A 73 4.44 5.46 2.06
CA PHE A 73 4.57 4.00 2.16
C PHE A 73 4.70 3.30 0.81
N VAL A 74 3.95 3.75 -0.20
CA VAL A 74 4.08 3.23 -1.57
C VAL A 74 5.44 3.60 -2.16
N GLY A 75 5.95 4.80 -1.89
CA GLY A 75 7.28 5.24 -2.32
C GLY A 75 8.40 4.39 -1.71
N ILE A 76 8.37 4.16 -0.39
CA ILE A 76 9.33 3.28 0.31
C ILE A 76 9.28 1.87 -0.27
N PHE A 77 8.08 1.36 -0.58
CA PHE A 77 7.91 0.07 -1.24
C PHE A 77 8.49 0.05 -2.67
N GLY A 78 8.33 1.15 -3.42
CA GLY A 78 8.97 1.29 -4.73
C GLY A 78 10.51 1.18 -4.66
N PHE A 79 11.13 1.78 -3.64
CA PHE A 79 12.57 1.64 -3.42
C PHE A 79 12.99 0.21 -3.04
N SER A 80 12.18 -0.51 -2.26
CA SER A 80 12.48 -1.90 -1.92
C SER A 80 12.36 -2.84 -3.13
N ILE A 81 11.43 -2.57 -4.05
CA ILE A 81 11.37 -3.26 -5.35
C ILE A 81 12.65 -3.00 -6.15
N LEU A 82 13.07 -1.74 -6.25
CA LEU A 82 14.26 -1.37 -7.03
C LEU A 82 15.52 -2.05 -6.49
N SER A 83 15.65 -2.10 -5.16
CA SER A 83 16.76 -2.80 -4.48
C SER A 83 16.72 -4.32 -4.64
N ALA A 84 15.55 -4.91 -4.88
CA ALA A 84 15.40 -6.35 -5.10
C ALA A 84 15.57 -6.75 -6.58
N MET A 85 15.55 -5.77 -7.50
CA MET A 85 15.76 -5.98 -8.94
C MET A 85 17.22 -5.80 -9.37
N ASN A 86 17.99 -4.97 -8.66
CA ASN A 86 19.42 -4.75 -8.87
C ASN A 86 20.25 -5.76 -8.07
#